data_AF-A0AAW2Z198-F1
#
_entry.id   AF-A0AAW2Z198-F1
#
_cell.length_a   1.000
_cell.length_b   1.000
_cell.length_c   1.000
_cell.angle_alpha   90.00
_cell.angle_beta   90.00
_cell.angle_gamma   90.00
#
_symmetry.space_group_name_H-M   'P 1'
#
loop_
_entity.id
_entity.type
_entity.pdbx_description
1 polymer ?
#
loop_
_entity_poly.entity_id
_entity_poly.type
_entity_poly.pdbx_seq_one_letter_code
_entity_poly.pdbx_strand_id
1 'polypeptide(L)'
;MNGIIATLSHELERRGLDLTKTFRVGKYNEYFNNDKCLKLNTSFSKYGDNSLAVLVGNTKAIWKPFVSSYVTQYENEKNPLDKYVFDSVHSVLDESFPKHKVYFSHEMQSENKPVVAIQRAAHISKLAFYDDQCTFLSIHKKYGPWIALRCVIVFELEYIDEIEGESFCNPCGEDTKNLISCAMREAFDNAHDWRMWLKMRDVCGKDFLQEYRYSVNQIEYHYTKNKLLIN
;
A
#
# COMPACT_ATOMS: atom_id res chain seq x y z
N MET A 1 2.67 -16.50 -16.89
CA MET A 1 2.51 -15.75 -15.62
C MET A 1 3.82 -15.11 -15.16
N ASN A 2 4.87 -15.88 -14.85
CA ASN A 2 6.11 -15.36 -14.26
C ASN A 2 6.81 -14.27 -15.09
N GLY A 3 6.86 -14.39 -16.41
CA GLY A 3 7.45 -13.35 -17.28
C GLY A 3 6.69 -12.02 -17.30
N ILE A 4 5.36 -12.07 -17.27
CA ILE A 4 4.49 -10.87 -17.24
C ILE A 4 4.65 -10.14 -15.90
N ILE A 5 4.63 -10.90 -14.79
CA ILE A 5 4.77 -10.32 -13.46
C ILE A 5 6.17 -9.76 -13.25
N ALA A 6 7.22 -10.46 -13.69
CA ALA A 6 8.59 -9.94 -13.62
C ALA A 6 8.74 -8.63 -14.42
N THR A 7 8.15 -8.56 -15.62
CA THR A 7 8.17 -7.35 -16.45
C THR A 7 7.41 -6.20 -15.78
N LEU A 8 6.20 -6.48 -15.26
CA LEU A 8 5.40 -5.50 -14.52
C LEU A 8 6.16 -4.95 -13.31
N SER A 9 6.69 -5.83 -12.47
CA SER A 9 7.46 -5.46 -11.27
C SER A 9 8.67 -4.60 -11.63
N HIS A 10 9.44 -4.99 -12.66
CA HIS A 10 10.61 -4.24 -13.10
C HIS A 10 10.25 -2.83 -13.58
N GLU A 11 9.21 -2.70 -14.41
CA GLU A 11 8.82 -1.40 -14.96
C GLU A 11 8.19 -0.48 -13.91
N LEU A 12 7.44 -1.03 -12.95
CA LEU A 12 6.91 -0.27 -11.82
C LEU A 12 8.03 0.18 -10.86
N GLU A 13 9.02 -0.67 -10.60
CA GLU A 13 10.17 -0.34 -9.74
C GLU A 13 10.96 0.87 -10.28
N ARG A 14 11.14 0.96 -11.59
CA ARG A 14 11.80 2.12 -12.24
C ARG A 14 11.07 3.45 -12.02
N ARG A 15 9.77 3.38 -11.70
CA ARG A 15 8.90 4.52 -11.35
C ARG A 15 8.75 4.65 -9.82
N GLY A 16 9.56 3.93 -9.06
CA GLY A 16 9.56 3.93 -7.60
C GLY A 16 8.35 3.25 -6.96
N LEU A 17 7.58 2.46 -7.72
CA LEU A 17 6.55 1.54 -7.23
C LEU A 17 7.19 0.16 -7.00
N ASP A 18 8.07 0.11 -6.01
CA ASP A 18 9.04 -0.97 -5.76
C ASP A 18 8.52 -2.12 -4.89
N LEU A 19 7.23 -2.10 -4.52
CA LEU A 19 6.60 -3.20 -3.79
C LEU A 19 5.54 -3.85 -4.67
N THR A 20 5.77 -5.10 -5.04
CA THR A 20 4.80 -5.90 -5.79
C THR A 20 4.63 -7.28 -5.15
N LYS A 21 3.39 -7.72 -4.96
CA LYS A 21 3.11 -9.07 -4.47
C LYS A 21 1.86 -9.64 -5.13
N THR A 22 1.95 -10.89 -5.57
CA THR A 22 0.85 -11.63 -6.17
C THR A 22 -0.02 -12.26 -5.09
N PHE A 23 -1.31 -12.43 -5.38
CA PHE A 23 -2.21 -13.22 -4.54
C PHE A 23 -3.40 -13.73 -5.35
N ARG A 24 -4.04 -14.78 -4.83
CA ARG A 24 -5.26 -15.36 -5.37
C ARG A 24 -6.48 -14.52 -4.97
N VAL A 25 -7.31 -14.14 -5.94
CA VAL A 25 -8.56 -13.39 -5.69
C VAL A 25 -9.46 -14.08 -4.66
N GLY A 26 -9.60 -15.40 -4.73
CA GLY A 26 -10.38 -16.19 -3.78
C GLY A 26 -9.94 -15.99 -2.33
N LYS A 27 -8.62 -15.94 -2.05
CA LYS A 27 -8.12 -15.70 -0.67
C LYS A 27 -8.54 -14.32 -0.15
N TYR A 28 -8.60 -13.31 -1.02
CA TYR A 28 -9.11 -11.99 -0.66
C TYR A 28 -10.61 -12.06 -0.36
N ASN A 29 -11.41 -12.65 -1.26
CA ASN A 29 -12.87 -12.75 -1.09
C ASN A 29 -13.27 -13.58 0.15
N GLU A 30 -12.60 -14.71 0.41
CA GLU A 30 -12.78 -15.56 1.60
C GLU A 30 -12.59 -14.76 2.89
N TYR A 31 -11.57 -13.89 2.94
CA TYR A 31 -11.31 -13.03 4.09
C TYR A 31 -12.49 -12.08 4.38
N PHE A 32 -13.09 -11.47 3.35
CA PHE A 32 -14.26 -10.59 3.53
C PHE A 32 -15.52 -11.34 3.94
N ASN A 33 -15.74 -12.53 3.38
CA ASN A 33 -16.94 -13.31 3.69
C ASN A 33 -16.97 -13.77 5.16
N ASN A 34 -15.79 -13.93 5.78
CA ASN A 34 -15.67 -14.31 7.18
C ASN A 34 -15.75 -13.11 8.14
N ASP A 35 -15.50 -11.89 7.66
CA ASP A 35 -15.59 -10.65 8.46
C ASP A 35 -16.99 -10.00 8.32
N LYS A 36 -17.94 -10.50 9.13
CA LYS A 36 -19.37 -10.08 9.12
C LYS A 36 -19.59 -8.58 9.38
N CYS A 37 -18.58 -7.87 9.89
CA CYS A 37 -18.69 -6.45 10.23
C CYS A 37 -18.52 -5.53 9.02
N LEU A 38 -17.91 -6.02 7.93
CA LEU A 38 -17.60 -5.22 6.75
C LEU A 38 -18.53 -5.60 5.60
N LYS A 39 -19.69 -4.93 5.51
CA LYS A 39 -20.54 -4.89 4.30
C LYS A 39 -19.90 -4.08 3.17
N LEU A 40 -18.58 -4.21 3.01
CA LEU A 40 -17.83 -3.61 1.93
C LEU A 40 -18.05 -4.51 0.72
N ASN A 41 -18.83 -4.07 -0.27
CA ASN A 41 -18.82 -4.66 -1.63
C ASN A 41 -17.49 -4.29 -2.34
N THR A 42 -16.36 -4.53 -1.67
CA THR A 42 -14.99 -4.41 -2.17
C THR A 42 -14.48 -5.73 -2.71
N SER A 43 -15.36 -6.74 -2.84
CA SER A 43 -15.00 -8.05 -3.35
C SER A 43 -14.72 -8.00 -4.85
N PHE A 44 -13.82 -8.87 -5.29
CA PHE A 44 -13.50 -9.05 -6.69
C PHE A 44 -14.45 -10.08 -7.33
N SER A 45 -15.71 -10.13 -6.90
CA SER A 45 -16.68 -11.20 -7.21
C SER A 45 -16.98 -11.40 -8.69
N LYS A 46 -16.68 -10.40 -9.54
CA LYS A 46 -16.80 -10.53 -11.00
C LYS A 46 -15.66 -11.35 -11.64
N TYR A 47 -14.63 -11.69 -10.87
CA TYR A 47 -13.51 -12.54 -11.29
C TYR A 47 -13.66 -13.92 -10.65
N GLY A 48 -13.13 -14.96 -11.32
CA GLY A 48 -13.07 -16.29 -10.73
C GLY A 48 -12.13 -16.32 -9.52
N ASP A 49 -12.38 -17.20 -8.56
CA ASP A 49 -11.57 -17.27 -7.33
C ASP A 49 -10.09 -17.58 -7.61
N ASN A 50 -9.78 -18.31 -8.67
CA ASN A 50 -8.39 -18.56 -9.09
C ASN A 50 -7.77 -17.40 -9.88
N SER A 51 -8.41 -16.23 -9.99
CA SER A 51 -7.83 -15.12 -10.73
C SER A 51 -6.61 -14.53 -10.02
N LEU A 52 -5.64 -14.08 -10.81
CA LEU A 52 -4.43 -13.43 -10.38
C LEU A 52 -4.69 -11.97 -10.02
N ALA A 53 -4.33 -11.60 -8.80
CA ALA A 53 -4.23 -10.21 -8.38
C ALA A 53 -2.79 -9.86 -8.03
N VAL A 54 -2.40 -8.60 -8.29
CA VAL A 54 -1.09 -8.04 -7.98
C VAL A 54 -1.30 -6.80 -7.13
N LEU A 55 -0.85 -6.84 -5.89
CA LEU A 55 -0.76 -5.68 -5.03
C LEU A 55 0.47 -4.86 -5.41
N VAL A 56 0.29 -3.55 -5.54
CA VAL A 56 1.35 -2.58 -5.83
C VAL A 56 1.41 -1.55 -4.70
N GLY A 57 2.62 -1.25 -4.28
CA GLY A 57 2.93 -0.20 -3.32
C GLY A 57 4.30 0.41 -3.58
N ASN A 58 4.74 1.25 -2.66
CA ASN A 58 6.07 1.84 -2.70
C ASN A 58 6.68 2.02 -1.31
N THR A 59 7.99 2.07 -1.26
CA THR A 59 8.80 2.62 -0.18
C THR A 59 9.09 4.10 -0.44
N LYS A 60 10.10 4.69 0.21
CA LYS A 60 10.60 6.04 -0.12
C LYS A 60 11.15 6.17 -1.56
N ALA A 61 11.38 5.06 -2.26
CA ALA A 61 11.88 5.04 -3.63
C ALA A 61 11.03 5.87 -4.62
N ILE A 62 9.72 6.00 -4.38
CA ILE A 62 8.82 6.81 -5.20
C ILE A 62 9.18 8.30 -5.23
N TRP A 63 9.82 8.82 -4.17
CA TRP A 63 9.90 10.27 -3.97
C TRP A 63 10.71 10.95 -5.06
N LYS A 64 11.89 10.39 -5.39
CA LYS A 64 12.79 10.96 -6.40
C LYS A 64 12.16 11.01 -7.80
N PRO A 65 11.60 9.92 -8.37
CA PRO A 65 11.01 9.99 -9.71
C PRO A 65 9.72 10.83 -9.74
N PHE A 66 8.95 10.86 -8.65
CA PHE A 66 7.80 11.76 -8.52
C PHE A 66 8.24 13.24 -8.56
N VAL A 67 9.17 13.65 -7.71
CA VAL A 67 9.69 15.03 -7.68
C VAL A 67 10.26 15.44 -9.05
N SER A 68 11.04 14.56 -9.68
CA SER A 68 11.66 14.82 -10.98
C SER A 68 10.65 15.08 -12.10
N SER A 69 9.41 14.61 -11.98
CA SER A 69 8.36 14.79 -12.98
C SER A 69 7.33 15.86 -12.57
N TYR A 70 7.35 16.31 -11.31
CA TYR A 70 6.31 17.13 -10.70
C TYR A 70 6.04 18.44 -11.45
N VAL A 71 7.05 19.30 -11.59
CA VAL A 71 6.88 20.64 -12.20
C VAL A 71 6.36 20.51 -13.64
N THR A 72 6.88 19.54 -14.39
CA THR A 72 6.55 19.39 -15.81
C THR A 72 5.18 18.75 -16.07
N GLN A 73 4.65 17.95 -15.14
CA GLN A 73 3.49 17.08 -15.42
C GLN A 73 2.36 17.19 -14.39
N TYR A 74 2.66 17.57 -13.14
CA TYR A 74 1.75 17.38 -12.01
C TYR A 74 1.54 18.62 -11.14
N GLU A 75 2.20 19.76 -11.42
CA GLU A 75 2.13 20.94 -10.55
C GLU A 75 0.69 21.42 -10.28
N ASN A 76 -0.11 21.41 -11.36
CA ASN A 76 -1.50 21.85 -11.37
C ASN A 76 -2.50 20.79 -10.86
N GLU A 77 -2.04 19.58 -10.56
CA GLU A 77 -2.92 18.51 -10.11
C GLU A 77 -3.35 18.71 -8.65
N LYS A 78 -4.61 18.41 -8.34
CA LYS A 78 -5.12 18.49 -6.96
C LYS A 78 -4.39 17.51 -6.04
N ASN A 79 -4.22 16.27 -6.49
CA ASN A 79 -3.53 15.20 -5.79
C ASN A 79 -2.36 14.70 -6.67
N PRO A 80 -1.24 15.43 -6.74
CA PRO A 80 -0.21 15.19 -7.75
C PRO A 80 0.46 13.81 -7.60
N LEU A 81 0.68 13.35 -6.37
CA LEU A 81 1.25 12.03 -6.14
C LEU A 81 0.29 10.90 -6.56
N ASP A 82 -1.02 11.07 -6.34
CA ASP A 82 -2.01 10.07 -6.78
C ASP A 82 -2.11 10.04 -8.31
N LYS A 83 -2.04 11.20 -8.97
CA LYS A 83 -1.97 11.29 -10.44
C LYS A 83 -0.71 10.66 -11.00
N TYR A 84 0.45 10.93 -10.39
CA TYR A 84 1.72 10.30 -10.76
C TYR A 84 1.64 8.77 -10.68
N VAL A 85 1.07 8.24 -9.58
CA VAL A 85 0.86 6.79 -9.40
C VAL A 85 -0.08 6.24 -10.47
N PHE A 86 -1.19 6.93 -10.75
CA PHE A 86 -2.15 6.54 -11.78
C PHE A 86 -1.47 6.44 -13.15
N ASP A 87 -0.77 7.48 -13.58
CA ASP A 87 -0.08 7.51 -14.87
C ASP A 87 1.05 6.48 -14.92
N SER A 88 1.80 6.32 -13.84
CA SER A 88 2.87 5.34 -13.75
C SER A 88 2.36 3.92 -13.96
N VAL A 89 1.26 3.54 -13.29
CA VAL A 89 0.66 2.22 -13.43
C VAL A 89 0.07 2.02 -14.83
N HIS A 90 -0.69 2.99 -15.34
CA HIS A 90 -1.30 2.87 -16.67
C HIS A 90 -0.29 2.95 -17.83
N SER A 91 0.84 3.63 -17.66
CA SER A 91 1.91 3.66 -18.67
C SER A 91 2.61 2.32 -18.85
N VAL A 92 2.57 1.44 -17.84
CA VAL A 92 3.15 0.09 -17.89
C VAL A 92 2.13 -0.91 -18.45
N LEU A 93 0.86 -0.75 -18.09
CA LEU A 93 -0.22 -1.64 -18.48
C LEU A 93 -0.80 -1.29 -19.86
N ASP A 94 0.01 -1.45 -20.91
CA ASP A 94 -0.41 -1.26 -22.29
C ASP A 94 -1.14 -2.49 -22.87
N GLU A 95 -1.40 -2.49 -24.19
CA GLU A 95 -2.10 -3.57 -24.90
C GLU A 95 -1.34 -4.92 -24.90
N SER A 96 -0.06 -4.95 -24.51
CA SER A 96 0.71 -6.19 -24.37
C SER A 96 0.35 -6.96 -23.10
N PHE A 97 -0.28 -6.30 -22.12
CA PHE A 97 -0.75 -6.94 -20.90
C PHE A 97 -2.10 -7.63 -21.10
N PRO A 98 -2.32 -8.79 -20.46
CA PRO A 98 -3.63 -9.43 -20.44
C PRO A 98 -4.71 -8.49 -19.91
N LYS A 99 -5.96 -8.77 -20.27
CA LYS A 99 -7.12 -8.01 -19.79
C LYS A 99 -7.12 -7.92 -18.26
N HIS A 100 -7.24 -6.68 -17.78
CA HIS A 100 -7.06 -6.37 -16.37
C HIS A 100 -7.97 -5.23 -15.92
N LYS A 101 -8.07 -5.03 -14.60
CA LYS A 101 -8.59 -3.81 -13.98
C LYS A 101 -7.70 -3.39 -12.83
N VAL A 102 -7.47 -2.09 -12.72
CA VAL A 102 -6.77 -1.47 -11.60
C VAL A 102 -7.79 -0.92 -10.60
N TYR A 103 -7.52 -1.13 -9.32
CA TYR A 103 -8.28 -0.60 -8.19
C TYR A 103 -7.33 0.21 -7.32
N PHE A 104 -7.47 1.54 -7.32
CA PHE A 104 -6.56 2.40 -6.56
C PHE A 104 -7.02 2.53 -5.10
N SER A 105 -6.07 2.66 -4.19
CA SER A 105 -6.33 2.72 -2.74
C SER A 105 -7.12 3.95 -2.29
N HIS A 106 -7.13 5.01 -3.10
CA HIS A 106 -7.83 6.26 -2.82
C HIS A 106 -9.26 6.29 -3.40
N GLU A 107 -9.63 5.31 -4.23
CA GLU A 107 -10.95 5.26 -4.87
C GLU A 107 -12.03 4.82 -3.86
N MET A 108 -13.16 5.53 -3.90
CA MET A 108 -14.32 5.27 -3.05
C MET A 108 -15.53 4.93 -3.93
N GLN A 109 -16.26 3.87 -3.56
CA GLN A 109 -17.55 3.54 -4.18
C GLN A 109 -18.65 4.48 -3.67
N SER A 110 -18.60 4.82 -2.39
CA SER A 110 -19.49 5.79 -1.74
C SER A 110 -18.76 6.37 -0.52
N GLU A 111 -19.40 7.30 0.18
CA GLU A 111 -18.88 7.81 1.45
C GLU A 111 -18.55 6.64 2.41
N ASN A 112 -17.33 6.65 2.95
CA ASN A 112 -16.77 5.62 3.84
C ASN A 112 -16.74 4.18 3.27
N LYS A 113 -16.86 4.03 1.96
CA LYS A 113 -16.81 2.72 1.29
C LYS A 113 -15.72 2.71 0.21
N PRO A 114 -14.50 2.25 0.53
CA PRO A 114 -13.44 2.13 -0.47
C PRO A 114 -13.85 1.14 -1.57
N VAL A 115 -13.22 1.22 -2.75
CA VAL A 115 -13.38 0.20 -3.80
C VAL A 115 -12.53 -1.04 -3.53
N VAL A 116 -11.46 -0.90 -2.74
CA VAL A 116 -10.55 -1.98 -2.34
C VAL A 116 -10.09 -1.77 -0.90
N ALA A 117 -10.16 -2.83 -0.09
CA ALA A 117 -9.59 -2.81 1.26
C ALA A 117 -8.10 -3.19 1.19
N ILE A 118 -7.31 -2.20 0.79
CA ILE A 118 -5.90 -2.37 0.38
C ILE A 118 -5.01 -2.97 1.47
N GLN A 119 -5.23 -2.64 2.75
CA GLN A 119 -4.44 -3.18 3.87
C GLN A 119 -4.69 -4.68 4.07
N ARG A 120 -5.91 -5.15 3.80
CA ARG A 120 -6.23 -6.58 3.80
C ARG A 120 -5.60 -7.30 2.63
N ALA A 121 -5.60 -6.69 1.44
CA ALA A 121 -4.84 -7.19 0.30
C ALA A 121 -3.34 -7.34 0.63
N ALA A 122 -2.75 -6.39 1.36
CA ALA A 122 -1.37 -6.50 1.83
C ALA A 122 -1.15 -7.63 2.83
N HIS A 123 -2.10 -7.84 3.75
CA HIS A 123 -2.02 -8.91 4.74
C HIS A 123 -2.13 -10.30 4.08
N ILE A 124 -3.15 -10.52 3.24
CA ILE A 124 -3.40 -11.83 2.60
C ILE A 124 -2.35 -12.20 1.54
N SER A 125 -1.76 -11.22 0.88
CA SER A 125 -0.61 -11.43 -0.03
C SER A 125 0.70 -11.66 0.73
N LYS A 126 0.70 -11.49 2.05
CA LYS A 126 1.89 -11.52 2.92
C LYS A 126 2.92 -10.43 2.57
N LEU A 127 2.50 -9.34 1.90
CA LEU A 127 3.38 -8.19 1.65
C LEU A 127 3.68 -7.43 2.95
N ALA A 128 2.65 -7.10 3.72
CA ALA A 128 2.78 -6.32 4.94
C ALA A 128 1.69 -6.71 5.94
N PHE A 129 2.08 -6.93 7.19
CA PHE A 129 1.16 -7.34 8.25
C PHE A 129 0.27 -6.16 8.59
N TYR A 130 -1.03 -6.27 8.31
CA TYR A 130 -1.99 -5.30 8.82
C TYR A 130 -2.35 -5.65 10.26
N ASP A 131 -1.94 -4.77 11.18
CA ASP A 131 -2.29 -4.84 12.60
C ASP A 131 -3.55 -4.01 12.84
N ASP A 132 -4.69 -4.68 12.87
CA ASP A 132 -6.02 -4.11 13.04
C ASP A 132 -6.45 -3.98 14.51
N GLN A 133 -5.55 -4.30 15.45
CA GLN A 133 -5.86 -4.27 16.89
C GLN A 133 -5.18 -3.10 17.59
N CYS A 134 -3.94 -2.77 17.21
CA CYS A 134 -3.15 -1.78 17.93
C CYS A 134 -2.86 -0.54 17.08
N THR A 135 -2.19 -0.70 15.93
CA THR A 135 -1.69 0.43 15.13
C THR A 135 -2.63 0.88 14.02
N PHE A 136 -3.48 -0.02 13.51
CA PHE A 136 -4.20 0.15 12.25
C PHE A 136 -3.28 0.41 11.04
N LEU A 137 -2.00 0.02 11.13
CA LEU A 137 -1.00 0.18 10.06
C LEU A 137 -0.70 -1.15 9.38
N SER A 138 -0.32 -1.08 8.11
CA SER A 138 0.35 -2.18 7.41
C SER A 138 1.86 -2.06 7.62
N ILE A 139 2.46 -3.09 8.22
CA ILE A 139 3.86 -3.11 8.66
C ILE A 139 4.63 -4.14 7.82
N HIS A 140 5.56 -3.66 7.00
CA HIS A 140 6.43 -4.51 6.19
C HIS A 140 7.60 -5.05 7.02
N LYS A 141 7.96 -6.33 6.85
CA LYS A 141 9.06 -6.97 7.59
C LYS A 141 10.38 -6.21 7.50
N LYS A 142 10.71 -5.70 6.30
CA LYS A 142 11.94 -4.94 6.03
C LYS A 142 11.80 -3.42 6.16
N TYR A 143 10.64 -2.85 5.82
CA TYR A 143 10.48 -1.39 5.69
C TYR A 143 9.66 -0.80 6.84
N GLY A 144 9.21 -1.65 7.76
CA GLY A 144 8.34 -1.26 8.86
C GLY A 144 7.06 -0.63 8.31
N PRO A 145 6.54 0.41 8.98
CA PRO A 145 5.38 1.12 8.47
C PRO A 145 5.74 2.10 7.34
N TRP A 146 7.00 2.21 6.89
CA TRP A 146 7.46 3.17 5.85
C TRP A 146 7.19 2.69 4.43
N ILE A 147 5.93 2.30 4.20
CA ILE A 147 5.41 1.93 2.90
C ILE A 147 4.11 2.70 2.64
N ALA A 148 3.71 2.76 1.37
CA ALA A 148 2.38 3.14 0.95
C ALA A 148 1.83 2.08 -0.01
N LEU A 149 0.63 1.60 0.25
CA LEU A 149 -0.10 0.71 -0.64
C LEU A 149 -0.87 1.56 -1.65
N ARG A 150 -0.81 1.22 -2.94
CA ARG A 150 -1.28 2.11 -4.02
C ARG A 150 -2.43 1.56 -4.83
N CYS A 151 -2.34 0.32 -5.28
CA CYS A 151 -3.41 -0.29 -6.04
C CYS A 151 -3.34 -1.82 -6.02
N VAL A 152 -4.44 -2.44 -6.43
CA VAL A 152 -4.49 -3.84 -6.83
C VAL A 152 -4.82 -3.91 -8.31
N ILE A 153 -4.04 -4.68 -9.06
CA ILE A 153 -4.30 -5.00 -10.45
C ILE A 153 -4.84 -6.42 -10.50
N VAL A 154 -6.05 -6.62 -11.01
CA VAL A 154 -6.66 -7.94 -11.18
C VAL A 154 -6.64 -8.31 -12.65
N PHE A 155 -5.99 -9.42 -12.97
CA PHE A 155 -5.89 -9.97 -14.32
C PHE A 155 -6.91 -11.08 -14.53
N GLU A 156 -7.41 -11.21 -15.76
CA GLU A 156 -8.15 -12.42 -16.22
C GLU A 156 -7.15 -13.54 -16.56
N LEU A 157 -6.27 -13.85 -15.61
CA LEU A 157 -5.29 -14.94 -15.66
C LEU A 157 -5.44 -15.81 -14.42
N GLU A 158 -5.13 -17.09 -14.54
CA GLU A 158 -5.07 -17.98 -13.39
C GLU A 158 -3.84 -17.69 -12.52
N TYR A 159 -4.05 -17.63 -11.21
CA TYR A 159 -3.02 -17.58 -10.19
C TYR A 159 -2.41 -18.98 -10.01
N ILE A 160 -1.11 -19.09 -10.17
CA ILE A 160 -0.36 -20.31 -9.90
C ILE A 160 0.32 -20.14 -8.55
N ASP A 161 0.02 -21.05 -7.62
CA ASP A 161 0.48 -20.94 -6.23
C ASP A 161 2.01 -20.80 -6.12
N GLU A 162 2.44 -19.81 -5.32
CA GLU A 162 3.78 -19.77 -4.76
C GLU A 162 3.85 -20.72 -3.56
N ILE A 163 4.94 -21.49 -3.43
CA ILE A 163 5.18 -22.41 -2.31
C ILE A 163 4.98 -21.66 -0.99
N GLU A 164 4.12 -22.19 -0.11
CA GLU A 164 3.89 -21.61 1.22
C GLU A 164 5.18 -21.72 2.06
N GLY A 165 5.96 -20.63 2.12
CA GLY A 165 7.33 -20.70 2.63
C GLY A 165 7.61 -20.00 3.96
N GLU A 166 6.82 -19.02 4.38
CA GLU A 166 7.15 -18.24 5.58
C GLU A 166 5.97 -18.00 6.51
N SER A 167 6.27 -18.10 7.81
CA SER A 167 5.47 -17.57 8.90
C SER A 167 5.30 -16.06 8.70
N PHE A 168 4.05 -15.60 8.77
CA PHE A 168 3.67 -14.20 8.61
C PHE A 168 3.09 -13.72 9.94
N CYS A 169 3.90 -12.98 10.70
CA CYS A 169 3.53 -12.46 12.02
C CYS A 169 3.73 -10.94 12.06
N ASN A 170 3.19 -10.31 13.10
CA ASN A 170 3.40 -8.88 13.35
C ASN A 170 4.91 -8.60 13.52
N PRO A 171 5.53 -7.78 12.65
CA PRO A 171 6.95 -7.41 12.80
C PRO A 171 7.23 -6.60 14.07
N CYS A 172 6.21 -5.91 14.60
CA CYS A 172 6.26 -5.32 15.93
C CYS A 172 6.11 -6.44 16.96
N GLY A 173 7.20 -6.77 17.65
CA GLY A 173 7.20 -7.77 18.72
C GLY A 173 6.34 -7.34 19.91
N GLU A 174 5.95 -8.30 20.77
CA GLU A 174 5.04 -8.05 21.90
C GLU A 174 5.58 -6.96 22.84
N ASP A 175 6.91 -6.87 23.02
CA ASP A 175 7.56 -5.86 23.86
C ASP A 175 7.30 -4.41 23.42
N THR A 176 7.00 -4.19 22.14
CA THR A 176 6.70 -2.85 21.61
C THR A 176 5.23 -2.45 21.74
N LYS A 177 4.35 -3.39 22.09
CA LYS A 177 2.89 -3.17 22.11
C LYS A 177 2.46 -2.10 23.11
N ASN A 178 3.07 -2.05 24.28
CA ASN A 178 2.80 -1.03 25.29
C ASN A 178 3.23 0.37 24.81
N LEU A 179 4.42 0.46 24.20
CA LEU A 179 4.93 1.73 23.66
C LEU A 179 4.05 2.24 22.52
N ILE A 180 3.65 1.34 21.61
CA ILE A 180 2.72 1.64 20.53
C ILE A 180 1.38 2.11 21.11
N SER A 181 0.83 1.39 22.09
CA SER A 181 -0.46 1.76 22.70
C SER A 181 -0.43 3.14 23.37
N CYS A 182 0.67 3.48 24.05
CA CYS A 182 0.88 4.80 24.62
C CYS A 182 0.97 5.88 23.52
N ALA A 183 1.76 5.64 22.46
CA ALA A 183 1.92 6.57 21.36
C ALA A 183 0.61 6.75 20.55
N MET A 184 -0.17 5.68 20.37
CA MET A 184 -1.51 5.73 19.76
C MET A 184 -2.45 6.59 20.58
N ARG A 185 -2.48 6.43 21.91
CA ARG A 185 -3.30 7.27 22.80
C ARG A 185 -2.90 8.74 22.69
N GLU A 186 -1.61 9.04 22.76
CA GLU A 186 -1.09 10.40 22.61
C GLU A 186 -1.48 11.02 21.25
N ALA A 187 -1.45 10.23 20.17
CA ALA A 187 -1.88 10.66 18.85
C ALA A 187 -3.39 10.93 18.77
N PHE A 188 -4.21 10.11 19.42
CA PHE A 188 -5.66 10.38 19.50
C PHE A 188 -5.99 11.63 20.31
N ASP A 189 -5.36 11.79 21.48
CA ASP A 189 -5.56 12.96 22.35
C ASP A 189 -5.15 14.27 21.65
N ASN A 190 -4.23 14.18 20.69
CA ASN A 190 -3.70 15.30 19.93
C ASN A 190 -3.92 15.14 18.41
N ALA A 191 -5.10 14.65 18.01
CA ALA A 191 -5.36 14.24 16.61
C ALA A 191 -5.11 15.33 15.55
N HIS A 192 -5.13 16.61 15.94
CA HIS A 192 -4.84 17.76 15.08
C HIS A 192 -3.35 17.97 14.78
N ASP A 193 -2.44 17.45 15.62
CA ASP A 193 -0.99 17.50 15.38
C ASP A 193 -0.52 16.22 14.69
N TRP A 194 -0.28 16.34 13.39
CA TRP A 194 0.20 15.25 12.56
C TRP A 194 1.51 14.63 13.06
N ARG A 195 2.31 15.37 13.82
CA ARG A 195 3.57 14.87 14.41
C ARG A 195 3.35 13.77 15.43
N MET A 196 2.18 13.73 16.09
CA MET A 196 1.89 12.65 17.04
C MET A 196 1.61 11.33 16.31
N TRP A 197 0.92 11.40 15.16
CA TRP A 197 0.78 10.25 14.26
C TRP A 197 2.14 9.81 13.70
N LEU A 198 3.05 10.75 13.42
CA LEU A 198 4.41 10.43 13.01
C LEU A 198 5.18 9.70 14.12
N LYS A 199 5.11 10.20 15.36
CA LYS A 199 5.76 9.59 16.53
C LYS A 199 5.29 8.16 16.74
N MET A 200 3.99 7.90 16.62
CA MET A 200 3.44 6.55 16.67
C MET A 200 4.01 5.64 15.59
N ARG A 201 4.09 6.15 14.35
CA ARG A 201 4.70 5.41 13.23
C ARG A 201 6.20 5.14 13.47
N ASP A 202 6.92 6.09 14.05
CA ASP A 202 8.33 5.94 14.44
C ASP A 202 8.52 4.81 15.47
N VAL A 203 7.66 4.72 16.48
CA VAL A 203 7.68 3.64 17.48
C VAL A 203 7.49 2.27 16.83
N CYS A 204 6.60 2.17 15.83
CA CYS A 204 6.38 0.93 15.09
C CYS A 204 7.60 0.54 14.22
N GLY A 205 8.38 1.52 13.78
CA GLY A 205 9.57 1.32 12.95
C GLY A 205 10.75 0.67 13.68
N LYS A 206 10.89 0.81 15.01
CA LYS A 206 12.13 0.48 15.75
C LYS A 206 13.38 1.23 15.21
N ASP A 207 14.46 1.24 16.00
CA ASP A 207 15.65 2.05 15.69
C ASP A 207 16.43 1.60 14.44
N PHE A 208 16.35 0.32 14.05
CA PHE A 208 17.08 -0.20 12.88
C PHE A 208 16.40 0.06 11.54
N LEU A 209 15.14 0.53 11.52
CA LEU A 209 14.42 0.85 10.28
C LEU A 209 14.49 2.34 9.91
N GLN A 210 15.27 3.13 10.66
CA GLN A 210 15.50 4.56 10.36
C GLN A 210 16.08 4.77 8.95
N GLU A 211 16.85 3.81 8.43
CA GLU A 211 17.36 3.87 7.06
C GLU A 211 16.24 3.80 6.00
N TYR A 212 15.09 3.18 6.30
CA TYR A 212 13.96 3.05 5.37
C TYR A 212 12.91 4.16 5.54
N ARG A 213 13.05 4.96 6.59
CA ARG A 213 12.20 6.11 6.87
C ARG A 213 12.21 7.10 5.71
N TYR A 214 11.05 7.70 5.47
CA TYR A 214 10.88 8.76 4.47
C TYR A 214 11.74 9.97 4.83
N SER A 215 12.14 10.76 3.81
CA SER A 215 12.80 12.04 4.07
C SER A 215 11.85 13.01 4.78
N VAL A 216 12.40 14.04 5.43
CA VAL A 216 11.59 15.06 6.13
C VAL A 216 10.56 15.70 5.18
N ASN A 217 10.99 16.11 3.98
CA ASN A 217 10.10 16.70 2.97
C ASN A 217 8.99 15.75 2.55
N GLN A 218 9.31 14.47 2.31
CA GLN A 218 8.33 13.47 1.93
C GLN A 218 7.31 13.24 3.06
N ILE A 219 7.77 13.15 4.31
CA ILE A 219 6.91 12.97 5.49
C ILE A 219 5.93 14.13 5.60
N GLU A 220 6.46 15.36 5.66
CA GLU A 220 5.64 16.54 5.85
C GLU A 220 4.68 16.73 4.67
N TYR A 221 5.10 16.45 3.43
CA TYR A 221 4.20 16.40 2.29
C TYR A 221 3.05 15.41 2.48
N HIS A 222 3.30 14.20 2.97
CA HIS A 222 2.24 13.20 3.15
C HIS A 222 1.16 13.62 4.15
N TYR A 223 1.54 14.33 5.22
CA TYR A 223 0.62 14.79 6.26
C TYR A 223 -0.04 16.13 5.96
N THR A 224 0.68 17.07 5.36
CA THR A 224 0.21 18.45 5.15
C THR A 224 -0.27 18.74 3.73
N LYS A 225 0.11 17.90 2.78
CA LYS A 225 -0.03 18.14 1.33
C LYS A 225 0.64 19.43 0.86
N ASN A 226 1.62 19.94 1.61
CA ASN A 226 2.37 21.14 1.24
C ASN A 226 3.22 20.90 -0.01
N LYS A 227 2.76 21.44 -1.14
CA LYS A 227 3.39 21.28 -2.45
C LYS A 227 4.77 21.96 -2.55
N LEU A 228 5.08 22.93 -1.67
CA LEU A 228 6.39 23.60 -1.64
C LEU A 228 7.53 22.66 -1.25
N LEU A 229 7.21 21.50 -0.67
CA LEU A 229 8.17 20.47 -0.28
C LEU A 229 8.54 19.52 -1.43
N ILE A 230 7.89 19.66 -2.58
CA ILE A 230 8.18 18.89 -3.79
C ILE A 230 9.27 19.63 -4.56
N ASN A 231 10.51 19.51 -4.09
CA ASN A 231 11.69 20.17 -4.62
C ASN A 231 12.84 19.20 -4.91
#